data_AF-A0A2N2JNF9-F1
#
_entry.id   AF-A0A2N2JNF9-F1
#
_cell.length_a   1.000
_cell.length_b   1.000
_cell.length_c   1.000
_cell.angle_alpha   90.00
_cell.angle_beta   90.00
_cell.angle_gamma   90.00
#
_symmetry.space_group_name_H-M   'P 1'
#
loop_
_entity.id
_entity.type
_entity.pdbx_description
1 polymer ?
#
loop_
_entity_poly.entity_id
_entity_poly.type
_entity_poly.pdbx_seq_one_letter_code
_entity_poly.pdbx_strand_id
1 'polypeptide(L)'
;MTLFAACGDDPKPATDTSTTDTVTSDTGGDTSADTNVETDTNVTSDYATLVFTIDDSANGTYDATDGLAWKGSFAYDAATNIVAFDNSWGGPFPMLYDDGTHGDATAGDHIWTCGILFATPEADQEFGYGAISGSVDGSDGQWIWQGTNGSVTITAGETGTVTATGLVIPAFGTTDLKLTIDVSDSGANLGGAFDLGTGSYTTVKVKGGAWGWVEVEMTDDATKGDDTAGDEIYTFVLSENLTKHTGLLVSGAEAPFVFVLDGVEYKVDGAPPTDGVNAFLNTGAGFQPAAIQNYPDGDKNTYVKVAAAAFVPPADTVAVNFKVDDSANQTYEASDAMAWKGSFNYDETTRVLAFDNSWGGPYVPLYDDGAWDAGGHEPAGSVAGDHIWGVTVWVSNAAEQEFGYGLVRNYVAPAAGDWIWVGGNGAFTVTAGATTAIDAQGLTIGAFGEIDMRLTIDAANVSSLFAGSTSFKVKGSAWAWGEVTMTDDGTKGDVTAADGIWTFVLSENTGKHDGLLSSGQQPQFVFVLDAVEYKADGAADATGVAAYVKPAAGDWASVTVESQTDGDKNTFITAP
;
A
#
# COMPACT_ATOMS: atom_id res chain seq x y z
N MET A 1 36.13 -67.77 1.39
CA MET A 1 35.07 -68.05 2.39
C MET A 1 33.87 -67.30 1.87
N THR A 2 33.00 -68.02 1.18
CA THR A 2 32.10 -67.51 0.14
C THR A 2 30.82 -68.35 0.19
N LEU A 3 29.69 -67.72 -0.22
CA LEU A 3 28.36 -68.29 -0.53
C LEU A 3 27.42 -68.49 0.68
N PHE A 4 26.07 -68.41 0.58
CA PHE A 4 25.10 -68.60 -0.52
C PHE A 4 23.78 -67.81 -0.27
N ALA A 5 22.99 -67.67 -1.34
CA ALA A 5 21.63 -67.11 -1.46
C ALA A 5 20.48 -68.07 -1.03
N ALA A 6 19.23 -67.54 -0.93
CA ALA A 6 17.91 -68.15 -1.26
C ALA A 6 16.73 -67.28 -0.71
N CYS A 7 15.84 -66.70 -1.52
CA CYS A 7 14.53 -67.18 -2.08
C CYS A 7 13.28 -66.92 -1.19
N GLY A 8 12.25 -66.25 -1.73
CA GLY A 8 10.86 -66.77 -1.88
C GLY A 8 9.91 -66.09 -0.87
N ASP A 9 8.63 -65.77 -1.09
CA ASP A 9 7.65 -66.13 -2.13
C ASP A 9 6.54 -65.07 -2.22
N ASP A 10 5.97 -64.96 -3.41
CA ASP A 10 4.71 -64.30 -3.75
C ASP A 10 3.55 -65.33 -3.67
N PRO A 11 2.36 -64.95 -3.14
CA PRO A 11 1.13 -65.50 -3.69
C PRO A 11 0.11 -64.41 -4.04
N LYS A 12 -0.08 -64.25 -5.36
CA LYS A 12 -1.33 -64.18 -6.16
C LYS A 12 -2.66 -63.68 -5.52
N PRO A 13 -3.51 -63.01 -6.33
CA PRO A 13 -4.67 -62.22 -5.90
C PRO A 13 -5.96 -63.05 -5.78
N ALA A 14 -6.91 -62.55 -4.99
CA ALA A 14 -8.28 -63.02 -4.92
C ALA A 14 -9.25 -61.99 -5.54
N THR A 15 -9.89 -62.39 -6.64
CA THR A 15 -11.24 -62.03 -7.14
C THR A 15 -12.30 -62.24 -6.03
N ASP A 16 -13.42 -61.52 -5.90
CA ASP A 16 -14.62 -61.28 -6.75
C ASP A 16 -15.58 -60.46 -5.82
N THR A 17 -16.47 -59.52 -6.19
CA THR A 17 -17.74 -59.70 -6.94
C THR A 17 -18.46 -58.36 -7.23
N SER A 18 -19.16 -58.33 -8.39
CA SER A 18 -20.50 -57.72 -8.61
C SER A 18 -20.59 -56.17 -8.70
N THR A 19 -21.12 -55.53 -9.75
CA THR A 19 -22.29 -55.82 -10.61
C THR A 19 -22.09 -55.36 -12.06
N THR A 20 -22.31 -56.25 -13.03
CA THR A 20 -22.51 -55.94 -14.45
C THR A 20 -23.98 -55.65 -14.68
N ASP A 21 -24.31 -54.43 -15.12
CA ASP A 21 -25.67 -54.10 -15.55
C ASP A 21 -25.88 -54.51 -17.01
N THR A 22 -27.01 -55.16 -17.26
CA THR A 22 -27.37 -55.77 -18.53
C THR A 22 -28.34 -54.83 -19.25
N VAL A 23 -27.88 -54.11 -20.27
CA VAL A 23 -28.80 -53.45 -21.21
C VAL A 23 -28.97 -54.32 -22.45
N THR A 24 -30.11 -54.97 -22.48
CA THR A 24 -30.66 -55.74 -23.59
C THR A 24 -30.90 -54.82 -24.79
N SER A 25 -30.31 -55.17 -25.93
CA SER A 25 -30.60 -54.59 -27.23
C SER A 25 -31.97 -55.08 -27.72
N ASP A 26 -32.94 -54.17 -27.84
CA ASP A 26 -34.17 -54.43 -28.58
C ASP A 26 -34.11 -53.72 -29.94
N THR A 27 -34.15 -54.53 -30.99
CA THR A 27 -34.23 -54.11 -32.40
C THR A 27 -35.69 -53.93 -32.77
N GLY A 28 -36.16 -52.69 -32.79
CA GLY A 28 -37.47 -52.33 -33.33
C GLY A 28 -37.37 -50.99 -34.05
N GLY A 29 -37.48 -51.02 -35.38
CA GLY A 29 -37.32 -49.83 -36.21
C GLY A 29 -38.42 -48.80 -36.00
N ASP A 30 -38.00 -47.53 -35.98
CA ASP A 30 -38.83 -46.44 -36.43
C ASP A 30 -37.99 -45.46 -37.25
N THR A 31 -38.45 -45.27 -38.49
CA THR A 31 -37.96 -44.26 -39.42
C THR A 31 -38.75 -43.00 -39.18
N SER A 32 -38.24 -42.09 -38.34
CA SER A 32 -38.63 -40.69 -38.40
C SER A 32 -37.40 -39.81 -38.33
N ALA A 33 -37.27 -38.96 -39.34
CA ALA A 33 -36.23 -37.97 -39.44
C ALA A 33 -36.50 -36.89 -38.39
N ASP A 34 -35.62 -36.81 -37.39
CA ASP A 34 -35.55 -35.65 -36.51
C ASP A 34 -34.24 -34.91 -36.80
N THR A 35 -34.35 -33.84 -37.58
CA THR A 35 -33.27 -32.91 -37.93
C THR A 35 -33.20 -31.78 -36.90
N ASN A 36 -33.09 -32.14 -35.62
CA ASN A 36 -32.65 -31.20 -34.59
C ASN A 36 -31.19 -31.52 -34.28
N VAL A 37 -30.32 -30.93 -35.08
CA VAL A 37 -28.97 -30.59 -34.63
C VAL A 37 -29.19 -29.64 -33.45
N GLU A 38 -29.21 -30.18 -32.23
CA GLU A 38 -28.84 -29.37 -31.09
C GLU A 38 -27.42 -28.90 -31.38
N THR A 39 -27.30 -27.64 -31.76
CA THR A 39 -26.05 -26.92 -31.65
C THR A 39 -25.72 -26.91 -30.17
N ASP A 40 -25.00 -27.96 -29.75
CA ASP A 40 -24.17 -27.94 -28.56
C ASP A 40 -23.21 -26.77 -28.75
N THR A 41 -23.69 -25.60 -28.35
CA THR A 41 -22.87 -24.43 -28.11
C THR A 41 -22.08 -24.79 -26.87
N ASN A 42 -21.06 -25.63 -27.06
CA ASN A 42 -19.83 -25.55 -26.29
C ASN A 42 -19.36 -24.10 -26.49
N VAL A 43 -19.95 -23.20 -25.71
CA VAL A 43 -19.30 -21.98 -25.28
C VAL A 43 -18.08 -22.53 -24.56
N THR A 44 -16.98 -22.63 -25.29
CA THR A 44 -15.66 -22.61 -24.68
C THR A 44 -15.66 -21.29 -23.94
N SER A 45 -16.12 -21.30 -22.69
CA SER A 45 -15.93 -20.17 -21.80
C SER A 45 -14.43 -19.99 -21.79
N ASP A 46 -13.97 -18.90 -22.40
CA ASP A 46 -12.59 -18.50 -22.29
C ASP A 46 -12.40 -18.21 -20.80
N TYR A 47 -11.47 -18.89 -20.15
CA TYR A 47 -11.11 -18.65 -18.76
C TYR A 47 -9.77 -17.94 -18.72
N ALA A 48 -9.64 -16.90 -17.90
CA ALA A 48 -8.34 -16.43 -17.45
C ALA A 48 -7.81 -17.37 -16.34
N THR A 49 -6.50 -17.46 -16.20
CA THR A 49 -5.87 -18.09 -15.03
C THR A 49 -5.39 -16.99 -14.09
N LEU A 50 -5.88 -16.99 -12.87
CA LEU A 50 -5.47 -16.06 -11.84
C LEU A 50 -4.52 -16.76 -10.87
N VAL A 51 -3.31 -16.21 -10.74
CA VAL A 51 -2.24 -16.75 -9.90
C VAL A 51 -2.05 -15.87 -8.68
N PHE A 52 -2.00 -16.48 -7.51
CA PHE A 52 -1.74 -15.83 -6.23
C PHE A 52 -0.64 -16.57 -5.47
N THR A 53 0.20 -15.82 -4.74
CA THR A 53 1.39 -16.35 -4.05
C THR A 53 1.47 -15.87 -2.60
N ILE A 54 2.01 -16.72 -1.73
CA ILE A 54 2.49 -16.36 -0.39
C ILE A 54 3.94 -16.81 -0.29
N ASP A 55 4.87 -15.88 -0.17
CA ASP A 55 6.30 -16.13 0.01
C ASP A 55 6.64 -16.15 1.50
N ASP A 56 6.90 -17.35 2.04
CA ASP A 56 7.41 -17.57 3.40
C ASP A 56 8.88 -18.03 3.39
N SER A 57 9.60 -17.87 2.27
CA SER A 57 10.98 -18.36 2.12
C SER A 57 11.96 -17.78 3.13
N ALA A 58 11.65 -16.62 3.70
CA ALA A 58 12.45 -15.99 4.73
C ALA A 58 12.42 -16.72 6.09
N ASN A 59 11.30 -17.37 6.44
CA ASN A 59 11.12 -18.00 7.75
C ASN A 59 10.92 -19.52 7.67
N GLY A 60 10.28 -20.02 6.60
CA GLY A 60 9.97 -21.43 6.43
C GLY A 60 9.11 -22.01 7.56
N THR A 61 8.19 -21.19 8.07
CA THR A 61 7.33 -21.52 9.22
C THR A 61 6.03 -22.19 8.84
N TYR A 62 5.51 -21.92 7.64
CA TYR A 62 4.33 -22.59 7.12
C TYR A 62 4.68 -23.94 6.48
N ASP A 63 3.79 -24.91 6.66
CA ASP A 63 3.80 -26.21 5.99
C ASP A 63 2.40 -26.60 5.50
N ALA A 64 2.33 -27.74 4.79
CA ALA A 64 1.09 -28.18 4.12
C ALA A 64 -0.08 -28.45 5.08
N THR A 65 0.17 -28.59 6.38
CA THR A 65 -0.86 -28.79 7.40
C THR A 65 -1.45 -27.49 7.92
N ASP A 66 -0.78 -26.35 7.66
CA ASP A 66 -1.27 -25.04 8.11
C ASP A 66 -2.43 -24.53 7.28
N GLY A 67 -2.73 -25.11 6.11
CA GLY A 67 -3.92 -24.73 5.33
C GLY A 67 -3.92 -23.26 4.91
N LEU A 68 -2.92 -22.86 4.11
CA LEU A 68 -2.88 -21.52 3.53
C LEU A 68 -3.93 -21.40 2.42
N ALA A 69 -4.75 -20.36 2.50
CA ALA A 69 -5.81 -20.11 1.53
C ALA A 69 -5.92 -18.64 1.12
N TRP A 70 -6.41 -18.44 -0.10
CA TRP A 70 -6.68 -17.14 -0.67
C TRP A 70 -8.13 -16.76 -0.41
N LYS A 71 -8.38 -15.66 0.31
CA LYS A 71 -9.73 -15.21 0.69
C LYS A 71 -10.03 -13.86 0.08
N GLY A 72 -11.19 -13.70 -0.56
CA GLY A 72 -11.54 -12.46 -1.24
C GLY A 72 -13.00 -12.37 -1.65
N SER A 73 -13.30 -11.37 -2.47
CA SER A 73 -14.64 -11.12 -3.03
C SER A 73 -14.97 -12.07 -4.19
N PHE A 74 -14.88 -13.37 -3.93
CA PHE A 74 -15.19 -14.44 -4.87
C PHE A 74 -15.78 -15.67 -4.19
N ALA A 75 -16.58 -16.43 -4.94
CA ALA A 75 -17.06 -17.76 -4.58
C ALA A 75 -16.25 -18.79 -5.37
N TYR A 76 -15.60 -19.72 -4.66
CA TYR A 76 -14.76 -20.76 -5.25
C TYR A 76 -15.49 -22.10 -5.33
N ASP A 77 -15.39 -22.75 -6.49
CA ASP A 77 -15.82 -24.12 -6.70
C ASP A 77 -14.60 -25.04 -6.84
N ALA A 78 -14.30 -25.78 -5.78
CA ALA A 78 -13.19 -26.72 -5.75
C ALA A 78 -13.32 -27.88 -6.75
N ALA A 79 -14.53 -28.21 -7.22
CA ALA A 79 -14.71 -29.29 -8.18
C ALA A 79 -14.28 -28.88 -9.60
N THR A 80 -14.43 -27.59 -9.94
CA THR A 80 -14.10 -27.05 -11.25
C THR A 80 -12.85 -26.19 -11.26
N ASN A 81 -12.33 -25.85 -10.07
CA ASN A 81 -11.26 -24.87 -9.86
C ASN A 81 -11.60 -23.49 -10.43
N ILE A 82 -12.89 -23.13 -10.43
CA ILE A 82 -13.40 -21.86 -10.97
C ILE A 82 -13.80 -20.95 -9.81
N VAL A 83 -13.50 -19.66 -9.95
CA VAL A 83 -14.10 -18.62 -9.11
C VAL A 83 -15.07 -17.74 -9.90
N ALA A 84 -16.10 -17.28 -9.20
CA ALA A 84 -17.02 -16.24 -9.66
C ALA A 84 -17.02 -15.08 -8.68
N PHE A 85 -17.31 -13.87 -9.14
CA PHE A 85 -17.42 -12.72 -8.25
C PHE A 85 -18.52 -12.91 -7.20
N ASP A 86 -18.15 -12.74 -5.94
CA ASP A 86 -19.06 -12.76 -4.80
C ASP A 86 -18.52 -11.84 -3.70
N ASN A 87 -19.23 -10.74 -3.46
CA ASN A 87 -18.83 -9.78 -2.44
C ASN A 87 -19.17 -10.21 -1.00
N SER A 88 -19.59 -11.47 -0.78
CA SER A 88 -19.89 -12.00 0.55
C SER A 88 -18.63 -12.32 1.38
N TRP A 89 -17.48 -12.52 0.72
CA TRP A 89 -16.25 -13.02 1.33
C TRP A 89 -16.42 -14.38 2.05
N GLY A 90 -17.43 -15.15 1.65
CA GLY A 90 -17.73 -16.49 2.15
C GLY A 90 -16.92 -17.57 1.45
N GLY A 91 -16.56 -18.63 2.18
CA GLY A 91 -15.86 -19.78 1.63
C GLY A 91 -16.76 -20.72 0.80
N PRO A 92 -16.19 -21.79 0.22
CA PRO A 92 -14.81 -22.24 0.42
C PRO A 92 -13.77 -21.36 -0.28
N PHE A 93 -12.50 -21.48 0.13
CA PHE A 93 -11.39 -20.68 -0.39
C PHE A 93 -10.38 -21.55 -1.18
N PRO A 94 -9.75 -21.02 -2.26
CA PRO A 94 -8.64 -21.69 -2.93
C PRO A 94 -7.46 -21.90 -2.00
N MET A 95 -6.97 -23.15 -1.95
CA MET A 95 -5.79 -23.53 -1.19
C MET A 95 -4.51 -23.22 -1.97
N LEU A 96 -3.46 -22.78 -1.27
CA LEU A 96 -2.13 -22.61 -1.84
C LEU A 96 -1.24 -23.82 -1.52
N TYR A 97 -0.30 -24.10 -2.42
CA TYR A 97 0.57 -25.27 -2.35
C TYR A 97 2.03 -24.91 -2.64
N ASP A 98 2.95 -25.59 -1.96
CA ASP A 98 4.40 -25.58 -2.19
C ASP A 98 4.84 -27.01 -2.57
N ASP A 99 4.35 -27.49 -3.73
CA ASP A 99 4.39 -28.89 -4.14
C ASP A 99 4.89 -29.13 -5.59
N GLY A 100 5.34 -28.09 -6.29
CA GLY A 100 5.75 -28.11 -7.69
C GLY A 100 4.60 -28.31 -8.68
N THR A 101 3.35 -28.13 -8.22
CA THR A 101 2.12 -28.20 -8.99
C THR A 101 1.20 -27.02 -8.63
N HIS A 102 -0.04 -26.97 -9.14
CA HIS A 102 -0.99 -25.87 -8.86
C HIS A 102 -0.48 -24.44 -9.17
N GLY A 103 0.52 -24.31 -10.04
CA GLY A 103 1.16 -23.03 -10.37
C GLY A 103 2.47 -22.78 -9.61
N ASP A 104 2.79 -23.59 -8.60
CA ASP A 104 4.08 -23.59 -7.94
C ASP A 104 5.18 -24.16 -8.86
N ALA A 105 6.28 -23.42 -8.98
CA ALA A 105 7.40 -23.76 -9.83
C ALA A 105 8.41 -24.72 -9.14
N THR A 106 8.56 -24.63 -7.82
CA THR A 106 9.60 -25.38 -7.09
C THR A 106 9.10 -25.88 -5.75
N ALA A 107 8.78 -27.18 -5.68
CA ALA A 107 8.38 -27.79 -4.41
C ALA A 107 9.40 -27.61 -3.28
N GLY A 108 8.92 -27.18 -2.12
CA GLY A 108 9.67 -27.00 -0.88
C GLY A 108 10.50 -25.72 -0.83
N ASP A 109 10.20 -24.72 -1.66
CA ASP A 109 10.87 -23.41 -1.62
C ASP A 109 10.16 -22.40 -0.71
N HIS A 110 9.07 -22.81 -0.06
CA HIS A 110 8.20 -22.01 0.80
C HIS A 110 7.51 -20.85 0.07
N ILE A 111 7.39 -20.93 -1.27
CA ILE A 111 6.57 -20.03 -2.09
C ILE A 111 5.26 -20.76 -2.44
N TRP A 112 4.25 -20.53 -1.61
CA TRP A 112 2.96 -21.16 -1.73
C TRP A 112 2.18 -20.52 -2.87
N THR A 113 1.73 -21.31 -3.84
CA THR A 113 1.07 -20.82 -5.04
C THR A 113 -0.27 -21.50 -5.28
N CYS A 114 -1.24 -20.77 -5.83
CA CYS A 114 -2.41 -21.36 -6.46
C CYS A 114 -2.74 -20.68 -7.80
N GLY A 115 -3.04 -21.48 -8.81
CA GLY A 115 -3.63 -21.06 -10.08
C GLY A 115 -5.10 -21.47 -10.13
N ILE A 116 -5.99 -20.49 -10.24
CA ILE A 116 -7.44 -20.72 -10.35
C ILE A 116 -8.01 -20.17 -11.65
N LEU A 117 -9.11 -20.75 -12.11
CA LEU A 117 -9.79 -20.32 -13.32
C LEU A 117 -10.81 -19.23 -13.01
N PHE A 118 -10.82 -18.20 -13.84
CA PHE A 118 -11.78 -17.11 -13.77
C PHE A 118 -12.60 -17.07 -15.06
N ALA A 119 -13.93 -17.11 -14.97
CA ALA A 119 -14.78 -16.97 -16.16
C ALA A 119 -14.62 -15.57 -16.72
N THR A 120 -14.09 -15.43 -17.94
CA THR A 120 -13.77 -14.12 -18.52
C THR A 120 -14.97 -13.18 -18.44
N PRO A 121 -14.86 -12.02 -17.76
CA PRO A 121 -16.00 -11.17 -17.56
C PRO A 121 -16.31 -10.37 -18.83
N GLU A 122 -17.57 -9.98 -19.03
CA GLU A 122 -17.99 -9.14 -20.17
C GLU A 122 -17.56 -7.67 -20.01
N ALA A 123 -17.21 -7.27 -18.79
CA ALA A 123 -16.70 -5.95 -18.41
C ALA A 123 -15.56 -6.13 -17.39
N ASP A 124 -14.71 -5.13 -17.25
CA ASP A 124 -13.63 -5.17 -16.25
C ASP A 124 -14.22 -5.42 -14.85
N GLN A 125 -13.67 -6.43 -14.16
CA GLN A 125 -14.16 -6.86 -12.86
C GLN A 125 -13.02 -6.81 -11.84
N GLU A 126 -13.22 -6.02 -10.79
CA GLU A 126 -12.29 -5.91 -9.66
C GLU A 126 -12.62 -6.90 -8.54
N PHE A 127 -11.58 -7.44 -7.90
CA PHE A 127 -11.64 -8.33 -6.75
C PHE A 127 -10.79 -7.80 -5.61
N GLY A 128 -11.37 -7.69 -4.42
CA GLY A 128 -10.61 -7.50 -3.19
C GLY A 128 -10.18 -8.85 -2.62
N TYR A 129 -8.98 -8.94 -2.04
CA TYR A 129 -8.46 -10.18 -1.49
C TYR A 129 -7.45 -10.01 -0.34
N GLY A 130 -7.15 -11.12 0.33
CA GLY A 130 -6.03 -11.30 1.24
C GLY A 130 -5.77 -12.78 1.52
N ALA A 131 -4.99 -13.07 2.54
CA ALA A 131 -4.52 -14.42 2.86
C ALA A 131 -4.92 -14.86 4.27
N ILE A 132 -5.23 -16.14 4.41
CA ILE A 132 -5.54 -16.79 5.68
C ILE A 132 -4.69 -18.04 5.87
N SER A 133 -4.49 -18.44 7.14
CA SER A 133 -3.97 -19.75 7.54
C SER A 133 -4.98 -20.49 8.41
N GLY A 134 -4.82 -21.80 8.56
CA GLY A 134 -5.69 -22.70 9.30
C GLY A 134 -6.89 -23.21 8.50
N SER A 135 -6.97 -22.90 7.20
CA SER A 135 -8.04 -23.32 6.30
C SER A 135 -7.76 -24.72 5.78
N VAL A 136 -8.14 -25.76 6.51
CA VAL A 136 -7.79 -27.16 6.13
C VAL A 136 -8.68 -27.75 5.05
N ASP A 137 -9.82 -27.11 4.76
CA ASP A 137 -10.85 -27.56 3.80
C ASP A 137 -11.47 -26.40 3.01
N GLY A 138 -10.79 -25.25 2.97
CA GLY A 138 -11.34 -24.00 2.43
C GLY A 138 -12.29 -23.28 3.38
N SER A 139 -12.48 -23.74 4.63
CA SER A 139 -13.21 -22.99 5.67
C SER A 139 -12.46 -21.74 6.11
N ASP A 140 -13.11 -20.93 6.95
CA ASP A 140 -12.48 -19.72 7.46
C ASP A 140 -11.25 -20.03 8.33
N GLY A 141 -10.29 -19.12 8.29
CA GLY A 141 -9.00 -19.26 8.95
C GLY A 141 -8.61 -18.03 9.74
N GLN A 142 -7.40 -18.04 10.30
CA GLN A 142 -6.77 -16.86 10.86
C GLN A 142 -6.28 -15.96 9.72
N TRP A 143 -6.62 -14.68 9.78
CA TRP A 143 -6.12 -13.68 8.85
C TRP A 143 -4.62 -13.44 9.04
N ILE A 144 -3.84 -13.55 7.97
CA ILE A 144 -2.37 -13.34 7.99
C ILE A 144 -1.93 -12.18 7.09
N TRP A 145 -2.86 -11.62 6.30
CA TRP A 145 -2.61 -10.43 5.50
C TRP A 145 -2.64 -9.17 6.38
N GLN A 146 -1.57 -8.38 6.35
CA GLN A 146 -1.48 -7.16 7.14
C GLN A 146 -1.70 -5.93 6.25
N GLY A 147 -2.33 -4.89 6.80
CA GLY A 147 -2.63 -3.64 6.07
C GLY A 147 -3.88 -3.72 5.18
N THR A 148 -3.90 -2.93 4.12
CA THR A 148 -5.01 -2.88 3.17
C THR A 148 -5.07 -4.18 2.36
N ASN A 149 -6.28 -4.70 2.16
CA ASN A 149 -6.50 -5.85 1.30
C ASN A 149 -5.98 -5.57 -0.12
N GLY A 150 -5.45 -6.61 -0.78
CA GLY A 150 -5.05 -6.51 -2.18
C GLY A 150 -6.25 -6.33 -3.09
N SER A 151 -6.01 -5.79 -4.29
CA SER A 151 -6.99 -5.71 -5.37
C SER A 151 -6.39 -6.22 -6.68
N VAL A 152 -7.22 -6.83 -7.53
CA VAL A 152 -6.87 -7.25 -8.89
C VAL A 152 -8.06 -7.03 -9.81
N THR A 153 -7.80 -6.50 -11.00
CA THR A 153 -8.80 -6.33 -12.05
C THR A 153 -8.58 -7.36 -13.14
N ILE A 154 -9.63 -8.11 -13.46
CA ILE A 154 -9.68 -8.96 -14.65
C ILE A 154 -10.35 -8.17 -15.76
N THR A 155 -9.59 -7.85 -16.81
CA THR A 155 -10.08 -7.08 -17.96
C THR A 155 -11.10 -7.88 -18.77
N ALA A 156 -12.07 -7.19 -19.36
CA ALA A 156 -13.04 -7.80 -20.25
C ALA A 156 -12.34 -8.55 -21.40
N GLY A 157 -12.68 -9.81 -21.61
CA GLY A 157 -12.08 -10.64 -22.65
C GLY A 157 -10.69 -11.21 -22.33
N GLU A 158 -10.18 -11.04 -21.10
CA GLU A 158 -8.88 -11.62 -20.69
C GLU A 158 -8.93 -13.14 -20.65
N THR A 159 -8.01 -13.80 -21.36
CA THR A 159 -7.92 -15.28 -21.41
C THR A 159 -6.54 -15.81 -21.00
N GLY A 160 -5.62 -14.91 -20.65
CA GLY A 160 -4.26 -15.21 -20.27
C GLY A 160 -4.11 -15.47 -18.77
N THR A 161 -2.85 -15.42 -18.33
CA THR A 161 -2.52 -15.47 -16.91
C THR A 161 -2.48 -14.06 -16.35
N VAL A 162 -3.25 -13.82 -15.29
CA VAL A 162 -3.20 -12.62 -14.47
C VAL A 162 -2.52 -13.00 -13.15
N THR A 163 -1.48 -12.29 -12.78
CA THR A 163 -0.80 -12.49 -11.48
C THR A 163 -1.28 -11.42 -10.52
N ALA A 164 -1.97 -11.83 -9.46
CA ALA A 164 -2.29 -10.96 -8.34
C ALA A 164 -1.02 -10.71 -7.50
N THR A 165 -0.92 -9.53 -6.89
CA THR A 165 0.13 -9.24 -5.93
C THR A 165 0.03 -10.21 -4.75
N GLY A 166 1.09 -10.97 -4.51
CA GLY A 166 1.16 -11.93 -3.42
C GLY A 166 1.41 -11.30 -2.05
N LEU A 167 1.40 -12.12 -1.01
CA LEU A 167 1.88 -11.78 0.33
C LEU A 167 3.34 -12.20 0.45
N VAL A 168 4.23 -11.30 0.88
CA VAL A 168 5.59 -11.66 1.30
C VAL A 168 5.65 -11.57 2.81
N ILE A 169 5.96 -12.69 3.47
CA ILE A 169 6.13 -12.72 4.92
C ILE A 169 7.56 -12.27 5.22
N PRO A 170 7.73 -11.14 5.93
CA PRO A 170 9.07 -10.64 6.22
C PRO A 170 9.82 -11.60 7.15
N ALA A 171 11.14 -11.62 7.02
CA ALA A 171 12.00 -12.35 7.94
C ALA A 171 11.72 -11.93 9.39
N PHE A 172 11.67 -12.90 10.29
CA PHE A 172 11.60 -12.63 11.71
C PHE A 172 12.81 -11.84 12.17
N GLY A 173 12.58 -10.98 13.15
CA GLY A 173 13.65 -10.18 13.70
C GLY A 173 14.55 -10.96 14.65
N THR A 174 15.44 -10.21 15.29
CA THR A 174 16.38 -10.74 16.29
C THR A 174 16.24 -10.06 17.64
N THR A 175 15.33 -9.08 17.76
CA THR A 175 15.13 -8.32 18.99
C THR A 175 14.05 -8.97 19.83
N ASP A 176 14.43 -9.45 21.01
CA ASP A 176 13.49 -9.99 21.99
C ASP A 176 12.91 -8.87 22.87
N LEU A 177 11.69 -9.07 23.34
CA LEU A 177 10.93 -8.13 24.16
C LEU A 177 10.65 -8.74 25.53
N LYS A 178 11.03 -8.03 26.59
CA LYS A 178 10.61 -8.32 27.96
C LYS A 178 9.71 -7.20 28.46
N LEU A 179 8.56 -7.58 29.01
CA LEU A 179 7.62 -6.68 29.67
C LEU A 179 7.47 -7.10 31.12
N THR A 180 7.39 -6.14 32.04
CA THR A 180 7.08 -6.41 33.44
C THR A 180 5.96 -5.50 33.92
N ILE A 181 5.09 -6.00 34.79
CA ILE A 181 4.13 -5.19 35.53
C ILE A 181 4.26 -5.46 37.02
N ASP A 182 4.48 -4.40 37.79
CA ASP A 182 4.58 -4.41 39.24
C ASP A 182 3.19 -4.16 39.83
N VAL A 183 2.58 -5.24 40.34
CA VAL A 183 1.29 -5.18 41.03
C VAL A 183 1.44 -5.32 42.54
N SER A 184 2.68 -5.20 43.05
CA SER A 184 2.99 -5.34 44.46
C SER A 184 2.33 -4.25 45.32
N ASP A 185 2.33 -4.47 46.64
CA ASP A 185 1.70 -3.57 47.61
C ASP A 185 0.21 -3.32 47.29
N SER A 186 -0.50 -4.37 46.88
CA SER A 186 -1.91 -4.29 46.47
C SER A 186 -2.17 -3.34 45.30
N GLY A 187 -1.24 -3.25 44.34
CA GLY A 187 -1.36 -2.38 43.17
C GLY A 187 -0.98 -0.92 43.41
N ALA A 188 -0.31 -0.59 44.51
CA ALA A 188 0.09 0.78 44.82
C ALA A 188 1.05 1.39 43.77
N ASN A 189 1.72 0.54 42.99
CA ASN A 189 2.62 0.94 41.90
C ASN A 189 1.89 1.14 40.56
N LEU A 190 0.59 0.80 40.48
CA LEU A 190 -0.24 1.06 39.32
C LEU A 190 -0.75 2.51 39.34
N GLY A 191 -1.18 3.00 38.17
CA GLY A 191 -1.72 4.34 38.01
C GLY A 191 -2.93 4.50 38.91
N GLY A 192 -2.92 5.50 39.81
CA GLY A 192 -3.83 5.57 40.97
C GLY A 192 -5.34 5.66 40.69
N ALA A 193 -5.75 5.74 39.41
CA ALA A 193 -7.15 5.62 38.99
C ALA A 193 -7.57 4.17 38.64
N PHE A 194 -6.62 3.26 38.53
CA PHE A 194 -6.84 1.84 38.27
C PHE A 194 -6.86 1.07 39.61
N ASP A 195 -7.99 1.15 40.31
CA ASP A 195 -8.25 0.38 41.54
C ASP A 195 -9.44 -0.55 41.30
N LEU A 196 -9.18 -1.86 41.30
CA LEU A 196 -10.24 -2.88 41.20
C LEU A 196 -10.89 -3.20 42.56
N GLY A 197 -10.38 -2.64 43.66
CA GLY A 197 -10.86 -2.87 45.02
C GLY A 197 -10.59 -4.28 45.54
N THR A 198 -9.75 -5.07 44.87
CA THR A 198 -9.53 -6.49 45.15
C THR A 198 -8.39 -6.77 46.13
N GLY A 199 -7.52 -5.79 46.43
CA GLY A 199 -6.43 -5.91 47.39
C GLY A 199 -5.28 -6.86 47.00
N SER A 200 -5.48 -7.71 45.99
CA SER A 200 -4.47 -8.56 45.34
C SER A 200 -4.99 -8.97 43.96
N TYR A 201 -4.11 -9.00 42.96
CA TYR A 201 -4.45 -9.48 41.62
C TYR A 201 -4.20 -10.99 41.53
N THR A 202 -5.22 -11.75 41.12
CA THR A 202 -5.11 -13.22 41.06
C THR A 202 -4.75 -13.75 39.69
N THR A 203 -5.02 -12.97 38.66
CA THR A 203 -4.68 -13.29 37.28
C THR A 203 -4.07 -12.07 36.62
N VAL A 204 -2.86 -12.24 36.11
CA VAL A 204 -2.12 -11.22 35.37
C VAL A 204 -1.79 -11.80 34.00
N LYS A 205 -2.20 -11.09 32.96
CA LYS A 205 -1.97 -11.49 31.58
C LYS A 205 -1.51 -10.31 30.75
N VAL A 206 -0.97 -10.60 29.58
CA VAL A 206 -0.66 -9.59 28.57
C VAL A 206 -1.18 -10.03 27.21
N LYS A 207 -1.66 -9.08 26.40
CA LYS A 207 -1.96 -9.31 24.99
C LYS A 207 -1.33 -8.21 24.15
N GLY A 208 -0.97 -8.52 22.90
CA GLY A 208 -0.23 -7.60 22.06
C GLY A 208 -0.14 -8.01 20.61
N GLY A 209 0.12 -7.04 19.74
CA GLY A 209 0.13 -7.23 18.29
C GLY A 209 1.21 -8.21 17.81
N ALA A 210 2.38 -8.20 18.45
CA ALA A 210 3.50 -9.05 18.08
C ALA A 210 3.24 -10.57 18.28
N TRP A 211 2.18 -10.95 19.01
CA TRP A 211 1.75 -12.33 19.20
C TRP A 211 0.23 -12.52 18.96
N GLY A 212 -0.36 -11.67 18.11
CA GLY A 212 -1.72 -11.87 17.60
C GLY A 212 -2.86 -11.55 18.58
N TRP A 213 -2.63 -10.68 19.58
CA TRP A 213 -3.62 -10.22 20.55
C TRP A 213 -4.27 -11.31 21.42
N VAL A 214 -3.68 -12.51 21.47
CA VAL A 214 -4.08 -13.57 22.40
C VAL A 214 -3.61 -13.22 23.81
N GLU A 215 -4.45 -13.43 24.82
CA GLU A 215 -4.06 -13.28 26.22
C GLU A 215 -3.05 -14.37 26.61
N VAL A 216 -1.89 -13.94 27.07
CA VAL A 216 -0.83 -14.79 27.60
C VAL A 216 -0.79 -14.63 29.12
N GLU A 217 -1.00 -15.71 29.85
CA GLU A 217 -0.89 -15.73 31.31
C GLU A 217 0.56 -15.55 31.75
N MET A 218 0.76 -14.62 32.68
CA MET A 218 2.06 -14.32 33.26
C MET A 218 2.14 -14.97 34.64
N THR A 219 3.32 -15.49 35.00
CA THR A 219 3.58 -16.11 36.30
C THR A 219 4.65 -15.33 37.06
N ASP A 220 4.52 -15.33 38.38
CA ASP A 220 5.49 -14.81 39.36
C ASP A 220 6.06 -16.03 40.12
N ASP A 221 6.94 -16.76 39.45
CA ASP A 221 7.43 -18.08 39.86
C ASP A 221 8.91 -18.35 39.56
N ALA A 222 9.68 -17.30 39.25
CA ALA A 222 11.07 -17.33 38.80
C ALA A 222 11.30 -18.19 37.55
N THR A 223 10.29 -18.28 36.67
CA THR A 223 10.39 -18.93 35.36
C THR A 223 10.01 -17.97 34.23
N LYS A 224 10.24 -18.36 32.96
CA LYS A 224 9.89 -17.55 31.77
C LYS A 224 10.39 -16.10 31.79
N GLY A 225 11.55 -15.88 32.39
CA GLY A 225 12.20 -14.56 32.49
C GLY A 225 11.86 -13.77 33.74
N ASP A 226 10.99 -14.28 34.61
CA ASP A 226 10.79 -13.75 35.95
C ASP A 226 12.04 -13.95 36.83
N ASP A 227 12.45 -12.87 37.51
CA ASP A 227 13.70 -12.82 38.26
C ASP A 227 13.52 -13.32 39.72
N THR A 228 12.35 -13.10 40.35
CA THR A 228 12.11 -13.42 41.76
C THR A 228 10.69 -13.89 42.04
N ALA A 229 10.52 -15.18 42.34
CA ALA A 229 9.21 -15.74 42.67
C ALA A 229 8.57 -15.13 43.93
N GLY A 230 7.29 -14.78 43.83
CA GLY A 230 6.43 -14.27 44.89
C GLY A 230 6.65 -12.80 45.24
N ASP A 231 7.25 -12.01 44.35
CA ASP A 231 7.48 -10.58 44.54
C ASP A 231 6.36 -9.70 43.95
N GLU A 232 5.33 -10.31 43.37
CA GLU A 232 4.19 -9.67 42.70
C GLU A 232 4.62 -8.81 41.48
N ILE A 233 5.79 -9.10 40.88
CA ILE A 233 6.24 -8.53 39.61
C ILE A 233 6.13 -9.58 38.52
N TYR A 234 5.14 -9.42 37.65
CA TYR A 234 4.87 -10.39 36.61
C TYR A 234 5.70 -10.08 35.37
N THR A 235 6.32 -11.11 34.79
CA THR A 235 7.19 -10.97 33.62
C THR A 235 6.65 -11.71 32.39
N PHE A 236 6.76 -11.06 31.23
CA PHE A 236 6.54 -11.66 29.92
C PHE A 236 7.81 -11.51 29.08
N VAL A 237 8.26 -12.60 28.47
CA VAL A 237 9.35 -12.59 27.47
C VAL A 237 8.83 -13.15 26.16
N LEU A 238 8.99 -12.40 25.07
CA LEU A 238 8.44 -12.77 23.76
C LEU A 238 9.02 -14.09 23.26
N SER A 239 10.33 -14.31 23.37
CA SER A 239 10.98 -15.56 22.95
C SER A 239 10.43 -16.82 23.64
N GLU A 240 9.92 -16.69 24.86
CA GLU A 240 9.34 -17.78 25.65
C GLU A 240 7.87 -18.07 25.29
N ASN A 241 7.26 -17.23 24.45
CA ASN A 241 5.85 -17.29 24.07
C ASN A 241 5.64 -17.26 22.55
N LEU A 242 6.68 -17.55 21.75
CA LEU A 242 6.55 -17.69 20.30
C LEU A 242 5.70 -18.91 19.93
N THR A 243 4.90 -18.73 18.89
CA THR A 243 4.17 -19.79 18.21
C THR A 243 4.94 -20.20 16.96
N LYS A 244 4.44 -21.20 16.23
CA LYS A 244 5.05 -21.65 14.96
C LYS A 244 5.24 -20.50 13.96
N HIS A 245 4.29 -19.56 13.92
CA HIS A 245 4.17 -18.51 12.91
C HIS A 245 4.50 -17.12 13.45
N THR A 246 5.09 -17.03 14.65
CA THR A 246 5.50 -15.75 15.22
C THR A 246 7.00 -15.74 15.51
N GLY A 247 7.60 -14.58 15.34
CA GLY A 247 9.03 -14.37 15.51
C GLY A 247 9.37 -13.27 16.52
N LEU A 248 10.67 -13.05 16.70
CA LEU A 248 11.17 -11.88 17.42
C LEU A 248 10.96 -10.61 16.60
N LEU A 249 11.06 -9.47 17.27
CA LEU A 249 10.78 -8.17 16.67
C LEU A 249 11.89 -7.77 15.69
N VAL A 250 11.48 -7.33 14.50
CA VAL A 250 12.38 -6.71 13.52
C VAL A 250 12.78 -5.32 13.98
N SER A 251 13.90 -4.83 13.46
CA SER A 251 14.33 -3.45 13.67
C SER A 251 13.24 -2.48 13.18
N GLY A 252 12.94 -1.44 13.95
CA GLY A 252 11.90 -0.46 13.60
C GLY A 252 10.47 -0.88 13.98
N ALA A 253 10.25 -2.15 14.35
CA ALA A 253 8.93 -2.64 14.71
C ALA A 253 8.37 -1.92 15.94
N GLU A 254 7.06 -1.66 15.90
CA GLU A 254 6.29 -1.26 17.07
C GLU A 254 5.55 -2.50 17.59
N ALA A 255 5.78 -2.83 18.86
CA ALA A 255 5.15 -3.96 19.53
C ALA A 255 4.08 -3.43 20.48
N PRO A 256 2.83 -3.26 20.04
CA PRO A 256 1.76 -2.81 20.91
C PRO A 256 1.30 -3.91 21.85
N PHE A 257 0.92 -3.53 23.07
CA PHE A 257 0.50 -4.44 24.13
C PHE A 257 -0.42 -3.74 25.13
N VAL A 258 -1.16 -4.54 25.90
CA VAL A 258 -1.91 -4.11 27.09
C VAL A 258 -1.94 -5.25 28.10
N PHE A 259 -1.84 -4.93 29.40
CA PHE A 259 -2.01 -5.91 30.47
C PHE A 259 -3.49 -6.13 30.76
N VAL A 260 -3.84 -7.34 31.18
CA VAL A 260 -5.18 -7.72 31.63
C VAL A 260 -5.05 -8.23 33.07
N LEU A 261 -5.67 -7.50 33.99
CA LEU A 261 -5.61 -7.73 35.43
C LEU A 261 -7.01 -8.15 35.91
N ASP A 262 -7.15 -9.40 36.39
CA ASP A 262 -8.43 -9.99 36.81
C ASP A 262 -9.55 -9.84 35.75
N GLY A 263 -9.17 -10.00 34.48
CA GLY A 263 -10.08 -9.91 33.33
C GLY A 263 -10.39 -8.48 32.86
N VAL A 264 -9.74 -7.47 33.43
CA VAL A 264 -9.90 -6.05 33.05
C VAL A 264 -8.62 -5.55 32.40
N GLU A 265 -8.73 -4.94 31.20
CA GLU A 265 -7.59 -4.27 30.57
C GLU A 265 -7.08 -3.13 31.46
N TYR A 266 -5.77 -3.06 31.67
CA TYR A 266 -5.11 -2.01 32.42
C TYR A 266 -5.16 -0.67 31.65
N LYS A 267 -6.30 0.01 31.73
CA LYS A 267 -6.60 1.28 31.06
C LYS A 267 -7.28 2.25 32.04
N VAL A 268 -6.88 3.51 31.98
CA VAL A 268 -7.47 4.65 32.69
C VAL A 268 -7.93 5.67 31.65
N ASP A 269 -9.20 6.08 31.69
CA ASP A 269 -9.79 7.00 30.71
C ASP A 269 -9.59 6.58 29.24
N GLY A 270 -9.55 5.25 29.01
CA GLY A 270 -9.36 4.66 27.68
C GLY A 270 -7.91 4.57 27.21
N ALA A 271 -6.92 4.97 28.03
CA ALA A 271 -5.49 4.82 27.73
C ALA A 271 -4.79 3.98 28.82
N PRO A 272 -3.92 3.02 28.47
CA PRO A 272 -3.10 2.28 29.41
C PRO A 272 -2.09 3.19 30.12
N PRO A 273 -2.09 3.26 31.47
CA PRO A 273 -1.03 3.94 32.21
C PRO A 273 0.31 3.23 32.02
N THR A 274 1.41 3.99 32.15
CA THR A 274 2.77 3.42 32.19
C THR A 274 3.27 3.16 33.62
N ASP A 275 2.51 3.61 34.63
CA ASP A 275 2.84 3.37 36.03
C ASP A 275 2.86 1.86 36.33
N GLY A 276 3.92 1.42 37.00
CA GLY A 276 4.16 0.01 37.32
C GLY A 276 4.61 -0.84 36.13
N VAL A 277 4.73 -0.28 34.93
CA VAL A 277 5.14 -1.03 33.73
C VAL A 277 6.59 -0.72 33.36
N ASN A 278 7.38 -1.76 33.09
CA ASN A 278 8.68 -1.61 32.45
C ASN A 278 8.77 -2.47 31.19
N ALA A 279 9.56 -2.00 30.23
CA ALA A 279 9.88 -2.72 29.01
C ALA A 279 11.38 -2.79 28.81
N PHE A 280 11.83 -3.88 28.20
CA PHE A 280 13.23 -4.10 27.87
C PHE A 280 13.35 -4.76 26.50
N LEU A 281 14.39 -4.40 25.76
CA LEU A 281 14.73 -5.01 24.48
C LEU A 281 16.08 -5.70 24.58
N ASN A 282 16.21 -6.88 23.98
CA ASN A 282 17.48 -7.59 23.85
C ASN A 282 17.87 -7.70 22.38
N THR A 283 18.85 -6.89 21.97
CA THR A 283 19.41 -6.85 20.61
C THR A 283 20.70 -7.70 20.48
N GLY A 284 20.88 -8.68 21.37
CA GLY A 284 22.07 -9.53 21.45
C GLY A 284 23.07 -9.15 22.55
N ALA A 285 22.84 -8.05 23.27
CA ALA A 285 23.67 -7.57 24.38
C ALA A 285 23.00 -7.74 25.76
N GLY A 286 21.97 -8.58 25.85
CA GLY A 286 21.10 -8.69 27.02
C GLY A 286 19.99 -7.64 27.04
N PHE A 287 19.03 -7.81 27.95
CA PHE A 287 17.89 -6.89 28.08
C PHE A 287 18.31 -5.52 28.58
N GLN A 288 18.01 -4.48 27.80
CA GLN A 288 18.21 -3.07 28.13
C GLN A 288 16.86 -2.36 28.26
N PRO A 289 16.70 -1.39 29.17
CA PRO A 289 15.45 -0.64 29.29
C PRO A 289 15.04 -0.01 27.96
N ALA A 290 13.74 -0.09 27.64
CA ALA A 290 13.14 0.48 26.45
C ALA A 290 12.04 1.47 26.84
N ALA A 291 11.86 2.51 26.01
CA ALA A 291 10.80 3.48 26.23
C ALA A 291 9.43 2.86 25.90
N ILE A 292 8.47 3.10 26.78
CA ILE A 292 7.06 2.77 26.56
C ILE A 292 6.37 4.05 26.12
N GLN A 293 5.51 3.93 25.11
CA GLN A 293 4.71 5.02 24.59
C GLN A 293 3.25 4.57 24.44
N ASN A 294 2.34 5.52 24.33
CA ASN A 294 0.94 5.27 23.98
C ASN A 294 0.71 5.71 22.54
N TYR A 295 -0.11 4.96 21.80
CA TYR A 295 -0.59 5.48 20.52
C TYR A 295 -1.44 6.75 20.74
N PRO A 296 -1.27 7.77 19.87
CA PRO A 296 -2.05 9.01 19.98
C PRO A 296 -3.54 8.77 19.71
N ASP A 297 -3.85 7.81 18.82
CA ASP A 297 -5.19 7.53 18.30
C ASP A 297 -5.65 6.09 18.57
N GLY A 298 -6.93 5.81 18.31
CA GLY A 298 -7.50 4.48 18.40
C GLY A 298 -7.72 3.98 19.83
N ASP A 299 -7.37 2.72 20.09
CA ASP A 299 -7.50 2.07 21.41
C ASP A 299 -6.40 2.48 22.40
N LYS A 300 -5.48 3.34 21.94
CA LYS A 300 -4.39 3.97 22.68
C LYS A 300 -3.47 2.97 23.38
N ASN A 301 -3.40 1.72 22.91
CA ASN A 301 -2.56 0.71 23.56
C ASN A 301 -1.12 1.20 23.74
N THR A 302 -0.46 0.72 24.79
CA THR A 302 0.97 0.96 24.98
C THR A 302 1.75 0.23 23.90
N TYR A 303 2.90 0.73 23.50
CA TYR A 303 3.81 0.04 22.60
C TYR A 303 5.26 0.28 22.98
N VAL A 304 6.11 -0.65 22.57
CA VAL A 304 7.57 -0.51 22.58
C VAL A 304 8.05 -0.47 21.15
N LYS A 305 8.87 0.53 20.82
CA LYS A 305 9.50 0.64 19.50
C LYS A 305 10.90 0.05 19.54
N VAL A 306 11.16 -0.91 18.66
CA VAL A 306 12.53 -1.39 18.41
C VAL A 306 13.25 -0.31 17.62
N ALA A 307 14.40 0.15 18.13
CA ALA A 307 15.24 1.06 17.37
C ALA A 307 15.57 0.43 16.02
N ALA A 308 15.27 1.15 14.94
CA ALA A 308 15.62 0.67 13.63
C ALA A 308 17.15 0.62 13.49
N ALA A 309 17.67 -0.46 12.93
CA ALA A 309 19.09 -0.62 12.67
C ALA A 309 19.52 0.49 11.72
N ALA A 310 20.60 1.19 12.08
CA ALA A 310 21.18 2.17 11.18
C ALA A 310 21.50 1.46 9.85
N PHE A 311 20.95 1.98 8.75
CA PHE A 311 21.25 1.47 7.44
C PHE A 311 22.76 1.59 7.20
N VAL A 312 23.39 0.57 6.60
CA VAL A 312 24.83 0.61 6.30
C VAL A 312 25.00 0.94 4.82
N PRO A 313 25.53 2.13 4.49
CA PRO A 313 25.81 2.51 3.10
C PRO A 313 26.63 1.45 2.36
N PRO A 314 26.26 1.06 1.13
CA PRO A 314 27.12 0.24 0.29
C PRO A 314 28.48 0.93 0.10
N ALA A 315 29.56 0.14 0.08
CA ALA A 315 30.90 0.67 -0.19
C ALA A 315 30.97 1.36 -1.56
N ASP A 316 31.88 2.33 -1.69
CA ASP A 316 32.11 3.07 -2.96
C ASP A 316 30.85 3.79 -3.50
N THR A 317 30.02 4.28 -2.58
CA THR A 317 28.86 5.12 -2.88
C THR A 317 28.93 6.46 -2.17
N VAL A 318 28.13 7.41 -2.65
CA VAL A 318 27.85 8.69 -2.01
C VAL A 318 26.35 8.82 -1.75
N ALA A 319 25.99 9.42 -0.61
CA ALA A 319 24.60 9.73 -0.29
C ALA A 319 24.07 10.86 -1.18
N VAL A 320 22.84 10.71 -1.67
CA VAL A 320 22.07 11.75 -2.34
C VAL A 320 20.77 11.94 -1.58
N ASN A 321 20.56 13.15 -1.08
CA ASN A 321 19.42 13.52 -0.26
C ASN A 321 18.37 14.19 -1.13
N PHE A 322 17.15 13.69 -1.09
CA PHE A 322 15.99 14.35 -1.68
C PHE A 322 15.00 14.77 -0.59
N LYS A 323 14.27 15.86 -0.86
CA LYS A 323 13.24 16.36 0.06
C LYS A 323 12.07 17.05 -0.64
N VAL A 324 10.89 16.96 -0.04
CA VAL A 324 9.67 17.69 -0.37
C VAL A 324 9.13 18.27 0.92
N ASP A 325 9.15 19.59 1.04
CA ASP A 325 8.65 20.30 2.22
C ASP A 325 7.18 20.69 1.99
N ASP A 326 6.27 19.97 2.65
CA ASP A 326 4.83 20.26 2.70
C ASP A 326 4.40 20.76 4.09
N SER A 327 5.34 21.22 4.93
CA SER A 327 5.06 21.63 6.31
C SER A 327 4.04 22.77 6.42
N ALA A 328 3.85 23.54 5.34
CA ALA A 328 2.90 24.64 5.28
C ALA A 328 1.44 24.20 5.13
N ASN A 329 1.16 23.10 4.41
CA ASN A 329 -0.20 22.66 4.10
C ASN A 329 -0.56 21.33 4.77
N GLN A 330 0.42 20.45 4.99
CA GLN A 330 0.24 19.14 5.62
C GLN A 330 -0.84 18.30 4.90
N THR A 331 -0.90 18.42 3.58
CA THR A 331 -1.90 17.71 2.76
C THR A 331 -1.42 16.35 2.30
N TYR A 332 -0.11 16.15 2.16
CA TYR A 332 0.44 14.86 1.76
C TYR A 332 0.52 13.89 2.94
N GLU A 333 0.17 12.64 2.67
CA GLU A 333 0.23 11.50 3.58
C GLU A 333 0.87 10.29 2.88
N ALA A 334 1.22 9.23 3.63
CA ALA A 334 1.97 8.10 3.09
C ALA A 334 1.21 7.36 1.96
N SER A 335 -0.13 7.38 2.01
CA SER A 335 -0.99 6.76 0.99
C SER A 335 -0.95 7.48 -0.36
N ASP A 336 -0.49 8.75 -0.42
CA ASP A 336 -0.34 9.48 -1.68
C ASP A 336 0.87 8.99 -2.50
N ALA A 337 1.70 8.11 -1.93
CA ALA A 337 2.80 7.43 -2.62
C ALA A 337 3.63 8.37 -3.50
N MET A 338 4.23 9.40 -2.90
CA MET A 338 5.14 10.29 -3.63
C MET A 338 6.43 9.56 -4.00
N ALA A 339 6.95 9.82 -5.19
CA ALA A 339 8.21 9.24 -5.64
C ALA A 339 9.02 10.17 -6.55
N TRP A 340 10.35 10.07 -6.49
CA TRP A 340 11.26 10.67 -7.46
C TRP A 340 11.41 9.77 -8.68
N LYS A 341 11.02 10.31 -9.82
CA LYS A 341 11.17 9.70 -11.13
C LYS A 341 12.30 10.39 -11.88
N GLY A 342 13.23 9.63 -12.45
CA GLY A 342 14.39 10.23 -13.10
C GLY A 342 15.17 9.27 -13.99
N SER A 343 16.36 9.70 -14.39
CA SER A 343 17.29 8.92 -15.18
C SER A 343 18.03 7.87 -14.33
N PHE A 344 17.28 7.07 -13.58
CA PHE A 344 17.78 6.02 -12.70
C PHE A 344 16.80 4.86 -12.54
N ASN A 345 17.33 3.72 -12.08
CA ASN A 345 16.62 2.56 -11.58
C ASN A 345 16.98 2.40 -10.09
N TYR A 346 15.96 2.31 -9.24
CA TYR A 346 16.08 2.24 -7.78
C TYR A 346 15.96 0.81 -7.25
N ASP A 347 16.98 0.34 -6.53
CA ASP A 347 16.89 -0.89 -5.73
C ASP A 347 16.49 -0.53 -4.30
N GLU A 348 15.29 -0.90 -3.87
CA GLU A 348 14.77 -0.58 -2.54
C GLU A 348 15.53 -1.26 -1.40
N THR A 349 16.10 -2.45 -1.63
CA THR A 349 16.81 -3.21 -0.60
C THR A 349 18.15 -2.58 -0.27
N THR A 350 18.90 -2.22 -1.31
CA THR A 350 20.22 -1.57 -1.16
C THR A 350 20.13 -0.04 -1.16
N ARG A 351 18.95 0.51 -1.46
CA ARG A 351 18.65 1.92 -1.69
C ARG A 351 19.58 2.57 -2.74
N VAL A 352 20.12 1.77 -3.65
CA VAL A 352 21.08 2.23 -4.67
C VAL A 352 20.36 2.72 -5.92
N LEU A 353 20.83 3.83 -6.50
CA LEU A 353 20.46 4.24 -7.85
C LEU A 353 21.51 3.78 -8.86
N ALA A 354 21.06 3.00 -9.83
CA ALA A 354 21.79 2.76 -11.07
C ALA A 354 21.34 3.77 -12.13
N PHE A 355 22.27 4.35 -12.90
CA PHE A 355 21.89 5.25 -13.99
C PHE A 355 21.10 4.52 -15.06
N ASP A 356 19.94 5.06 -15.42
CA ASP A 356 19.10 4.57 -16.50
C ASP A 356 18.35 5.73 -17.17
N ASN A 357 18.72 6.07 -18.40
CA ASN A 357 18.12 7.19 -19.13
C ASN A 357 16.72 6.87 -19.71
N SER A 358 16.14 5.69 -19.42
CA SER A 358 14.80 5.32 -19.88
C SER A 358 13.67 6.04 -19.14
N TRP A 359 13.92 6.50 -17.90
CA TRP A 359 12.89 6.99 -16.98
C TRP A 359 11.78 5.95 -16.70
N GLY A 360 12.10 4.65 -16.85
CA GLY A 360 11.15 3.54 -16.69
C GLY A 360 10.92 3.08 -15.25
N GLY A 361 11.77 3.50 -14.31
CA GLY A 361 11.72 3.08 -12.91
C GLY A 361 12.37 1.72 -12.67
N PRO A 362 12.15 1.10 -11.49
CA PRO A 362 11.40 1.60 -10.33
C PRO A 362 11.87 2.98 -9.83
N TYR A 363 10.93 3.76 -9.29
CA TYR A 363 11.15 5.12 -8.77
C TYR A 363 11.45 5.12 -7.27
N VAL A 364 12.02 6.21 -6.77
CA VAL A 364 12.42 6.33 -5.35
C VAL A 364 11.26 6.86 -4.52
N PRO A 365 10.64 6.09 -3.60
CA PRO A 365 9.57 6.60 -2.74
C PRO A 365 10.11 7.66 -1.77
N LEU A 366 9.23 8.56 -1.32
CA LEU A 366 9.52 9.47 -0.20
C LEU A 366 8.82 9.01 1.07
N TYR A 367 9.43 9.36 2.21
CA TYR A 367 9.00 8.95 3.54
C TYR A 367 9.04 10.14 4.49
N ASP A 368 8.22 10.09 5.53
CA ASP A 368 8.23 11.04 6.66
C ASP A 368 8.44 10.23 7.96
N ASP A 369 9.48 9.39 7.94
CA ASP A 369 9.75 8.35 8.95
C ASP A 369 11.09 8.53 9.69
N GLY A 370 11.74 9.67 9.48
CA GLY A 370 12.96 10.10 10.14
C GLY A 370 14.24 9.68 9.42
N ALA A 371 15.36 10.04 10.04
CA ALA A 371 16.69 9.91 9.45
C ALA A 371 17.11 8.45 9.16
N TRP A 372 17.78 8.23 8.02
CA TRP A 372 18.27 6.91 7.57
C TRP A 372 19.28 6.27 8.52
N ASP A 373 20.08 7.08 9.22
CA ASP A 373 21.07 6.63 10.20
C ASP A 373 20.48 6.38 11.59
N ALA A 374 19.18 6.69 11.76
CA ALA A 374 18.32 6.27 12.87
C ALA A 374 17.28 5.23 12.43
N GLY A 375 17.48 4.66 11.22
CA GLY A 375 16.71 3.56 10.63
C GLY A 375 15.38 3.95 9.97
N GLY A 376 15.17 5.24 9.69
CA GLY A 376 14.18 5.68 8.71
C GLY A 376 14.74 5.70 7.28
N HIS A 377 14.25 6.61 6.44
CA HIS A 377 14.70 6.78 5.05
C HIS A 377 15.26 8.17 4.75
N GLU A 378 14.91 9.17 5.53
CA GLU A 378 15.19 10.57 5.24
C GLU A 378 16.64 10.98 5.51
N PRO A 379 17.11 12.17 5.07
CA PRO A 379 18.44 12.68 5.39
C PRO A 379 18.79 12.64 6.88
N ALA A 380 20.09 12.50 7.17
CA ALA A 380 20.61 12.47 8.53
C ALA A 380 20.13 13.70 9.33
N GLY A 381 19.47 13.47 10.47
CA GLY A 381 18.88 14.50 11.32
C GLY A 381 17.43 14.91 11.00
N SER A 382 16.79 14.32 9.99
CA SER A 382 15.34 14.47 9.75
C SER A 382 14.49 13.99 10.93
N VAL A 383 13.29 14.56 11.05
CA VAL A 383 12.32 14.28 12.11
C VAL A 383 11.08 13.66 11.50
N ALA A 384 10.72 12.45 11.94
CA ALA A 384 9.50 11.78 11.47
C ALA A 384 8.23 12.58 11.82
N GLY A 385 7.29 12.64 10.88
CA GLY A 385 5.98 13.28 11.01
C GLY A 385 6.01 14.80 10.95
N ASP A 386 7.06 15.41 10.37
CA ASP A 386 7.19 16.87 10.27
C ASP A 386 6.66 17.43 8.94
N HIS A 387 6.10 16.57 8.08
CA HIS A 387 5.64 16.86 6.72
C HIS A 387 6.75 17.35 5.78
N ILE A 388 8.01 17.06 6.10
CA ILE A 388 9.15 17.19 5.21
C ILE A 388 9.51 15.80 4.72
N TRP A 389 8.86 15.38 3.64
CA TRP A 389 9.06 14.07 3.05
C TRP A 389 10.45 13.97 2.44
N GLY A 390 11.21 12.93 2.77
CA GLY A 390 12.59 12.79 2.36
C GLY A 390 12.96 11.36 1.99
N VAL A 391 14.11 11.24 1.35
CA VAL A 391 14.81 9.97 1.16
C VAL A 391 16.29 10.23 0.92
N THR A 392 17.13 9.44 1.55
CA THR A 392 18.54 9.31 1.20
C THR A 392 18.70 8.06 0.36
N VAL A 393 19.40 8.19 -0.76
CA VAL A 393 19.77 7.08 -1.64
C VAL A 393 21.28 7.06 -1.87
N TRP A 394 21.79 5.96 -2.42
CA TRP A 394 23.22 5.76 -2.61
C TRP A 394 23.54 5.62 -4.09
N VAL A 395 24.55 6.35 -4.55
CA VAL A 395 24.99 6.32 -5.94
C VAL A 395 26.45 5.95 -5.99
N SER A 396 26.85 5.08 -6.93
CA SER A 396 28.27 4.76 -7.12
C SER A 396 29.07 6.03 -7.40
N ASN A 397 30.16 6.21 -6.67
CA ASN A 397 31.09 7.32 -6.86
C ASN A 397 32.30 6.91 -7.72
N ALA A 398 32.23 5.79 -8.44
CA ALA A 398 33.37 5.29 -9.22
C ALA A 398 33.70 6.15 -10.45
N ALA A 399 32.70 6.84 -11.00
CA ALA A 399 32.83 7.70 -12.17
C ALA A 399 31.94 8.94 -12.03
N GLU A 400 32.22 9.95 -12.85
CA GLU A 400 31.33 11.11 -12.95
C GLU A 400 30.03 10.72 -13.69
N GLN A 401 28.89 11.04 -13.10
CA GLN A 401 27.58 10.76 -13.68
C GLN A 401 26.58 11.84 -13.31
N GLU A 402 25.86 12.35 -14.30
CA GLU A 402 24.73 13.28 -14.14
C GLU A 402 23.41 12.52 -14.17
N PHE A 403 22.47 12.94 -13.32
CA PHE A 403 21.11 12.40 -13.23
C PHE A 403 20.12 13.55 -13.39
N GLY A 404 19.08 13.33 -14.19
CA GLY A 404 17.91 14.20 -14.25
C GLY A 404 16.72 13.57 -13.52
N TYR A 405 15.86 14.37 -12.90
CA TYR A 405 14.73 13.86 -12.13
C TYR A 405 13.57 14.86 -12.02
N GLY A 406 12.42 14.36 -11.58
CA GLY A 406 11.24 15.13 -11.19
C GLY A 406 10.40 14.32 -10.19
N LEU A 407 9.32 14.92 -9.73
CA LEU A 407 8.49 14.40 -8.64
C LEU A 407 7.09 14.01 -9.14
N VAL A 408 6.65 12.83 -8.71
CA VAL A 408 5.32 12.28 -8.99
C VAL A 408 4.60 11.90 -7.68
N ARG A 409 3.28 11.79 -7.74
CA ARG A 409 2.40 11.22 -6.69
C ARG A 409 1.57 10.06 -7.25
N ASN A 410 0.86 9.34 -6.39
CA ASN A 410 0.08 8.15 -6.74
C ASN A 410 0.94 7.08 -7.43
N TYR A 411 2.20 6.95 -7.00
CA TYR A 411 3.10 5.94 -7.54
C TYR A 411 2.64 4.55 -7.11
N VAL A 412 2.37 3.70 -8.08
CA VAL A 412 2.22 2.26 -7.87
C VAL A 412 3.15 1.59 -8.87
N ALA A 413 4.22 0.97 -8.38
CA ALA A 413 5.21 0.35 -9.26
C ALA A 413 4.54 -0.63 -10.25
N PRO A 414 4.79 -0.54 -11.57
CA PRO A 414 5.76 0.34 -12.26
C PRO A 414 5.16 1.64 -12.88
N ALA A 415 3.89 1.95 -12.63
CA ALA A 415 3.20 3.09 -13.25
C ALA A 415 3.73 4.45 -12.74
N ALA A 416 3.85 5.42 -13.65
CA ALA A 416 4.53 6.71 -13.43
C ALA A 416 3.90 7.65 -12.41
N GLY A 417 2.67 7.42 -11.94
CA GLY A 417 1.94 8.38 -11.13
C GLY A 417 1.65 9.71 -11.87
N ASP A 418 1.11 10.67 -11.14
CA ASP A 418 0.81 12.02 -11.61
C ASP A 418 1.98 12.98 -11.32
N TRP A 419 2.39 13.79 -12.30
CA TRP A 419 3.45 14.78 -12.10
C TRP A 419 2.99 15.91 -11.18
N ILE A 420 3.80 16.21 -10.16
CA ILE A 420 3.60 17.37 -9.26
C ILE A 420 4.78 18.35 -9.30
N TRP A 421 5.91 17.97 -9.90
CA TRP A 421 7.01 18.89 -10.17
C TRP A 421 6.67 19.85 -11.31
N VAL A 422 6.78 21.16 -11.06
CA VAL A 422 6.49 22.20 -12.05
C VAL A 422 7.80 22.83 -12.53
N GLY A 423 7.97 22.92 -13.85
CA GLY A 423 9.12 23.56 -14.49
C GLY A 423 10.10 22.57 -15.09
N GLY A 424 11.37 23.00 -15.25
CA GLY A 424 12.44 22.14 -15.76
C GLY A 424 12.78 21.03 -14.77
N ASN A 425 13.22 19.88 -15.28
CA ASN A 425 13.68 18.76 -14.46
C ASN A 425 14.82 19.21 -13.53
N GLY A 426 14.83 18.66 -12.32
CA GLY A 426 15.98 18.73 -11.43
C GLY A 426 17.16 17.95 -12.01
N ALA A 427 18.37 18.29 -11.58
CA ALA A 427 19.56 17.53 -11.91
C ALA A 427 20.59 17.57 -10.78
N PHE A 428 21.37 16.50 -10.66
CA PHE A 428 22.55 16.46 -9.79
C PHE A 428 23.68 15.68 -10.47
N THR A 429 24.92 15.92 -10.05
CA THR A 429 26.10 15.24 -10.57
C THR A 429 26.85 14.58 -9.44
N VAL A 430 27.14 13.29 -9.57
CA VAL A 430 28.08 12.57 -8.71
C VAL A 430 29.45 12.68 -9.35
N THR A 431 30.43 13.25 -8.64
CA THR A 431 31.83 13.28 -9.09
C THR A 431 32.55 12.01 -8.65
N ALA A 432 33.52 11.54 -9.44
CA ALA A 432 34.34 10.39 -9.08
C ALA A 432 35.05 10.60 -7.72
N GLY A 433 34.90 9.64 -6.81
CA GLY A 433 35.45 9.66 -5.46
C GLY A 433 34.71 10.57 -4.47
N ALA A 434 33.51 11.06 -4.80
CA ALA A 434 32.71 11.87 -3.88
C ALA A 434 32.39 11.11 -2.58
N THR A 435 32.61 11.75 -1.43
CA THR A 435 32.30 11.20 -0.11
C THR A 435 31.34 12.07 0.70
N THR A 436 31.10 13.30 0.26
CA THR A 436 30.17 14.24 0.90
C THR A 436 28.79 14.05 0.32
N ALA A 437 27.77 14.00 1.17
CA ALA A 437 26.37 13.90 0.74
C ALA A 437 26.02 15.04 -0.23
N ILE A 438 25.23 14.70 -1.24
CA ILE A 438 24.74 15.62 -2.26
C ILE A 438 23.29 15.94 -1.93
N ASP A 439 22.97 17.21 -1.67
CA ASP A 439 21.59 17.64 -1.51
C ASP A 439 21.01 17.95 -2.90
N ALA A 440 20.19 17.03 -3.42
CA ALA A 440 19.44 17.25 -4.64
C ALA A 440 18.42 18.37 -4.42
N GLN A 441 18.15 19.16 -5.46
CA GLN A 441 17.10 20.17 -5.41
C GLN A 441 15.76 19.50 -5.10
N GLY A 442 15.17 19.85 -3.96
CA GLY A 442 13.83 19.41 -3.56
C GLY A 442 12.71 20.31 -4.06
N LEU A 443 11.49 20.01 -3.64
CA LEU A 443 10.30 20.84 -3.82
C LEU A 443 9.89 21.45 -2.47
N THR A 444 9.54 22.73 -2.43
CA THR A 444 8.87 23.33 -1.27
C THR A 444 7.48 23.76 -1.72
N ILE A 445 6.46 23.17 -1.08
CA ILE A 445 5.06 23.48 -1.35
C ILE A 445 4.69 24.66 -0.47
N GLY A 446 4.51 25.82 -1.10
CA GLY A 446 4.10 27.03 -0.38
C GLY A 446 2.71 26.86 0.24
N ALA A 447 2.45 27.61 1.31
CA ALA A 447 1.12 27.69 1.89
C ALA A 447 0.09 28.06 0.81
N PHE A 448 -1.04 27.38 0.80
CA PHE A 448 -2.15 27.74 -0.07
C PHE A 448 -2.56 29.19 0.17
N GLY A 449 -2.88 29.88 -0.92
CA GLY A 449 -3.34 31.25 -0.83
C GLY A 449 -4.81 31.36 -0.46
N GLU A 450 -5.32 32.57 -0.64
CA GLU A 450 -6.70 32.94 -0.30
C GLU A 450 -7.46 33.55 -1.49
N ILE A 451 -6.82 33.60 -2.67
CA ILE A 451 -7.38 34.23 -3.86
C ILE A 451 -7.96 33.15 -4.77
N ASP A 452 -9.28 33.12 -4.86
CA ASP A 452 -9.99 32.24 -5.78
C ASP A 452 -9.91 32.78 -7.21
N MET A 453 -10.04 31.90 -8.20
CA MET A 453 -9.97 32.22 -9.62
C MET A 453 -11.20 31.66 -10.35
N ARG A 454 -11.80 32.48 -11.21
CA ARG A 454 -12.84 32.07 -12.14
C ARG A 454 -12.42 32.34 -13.56
N LEU A 455 -12.54 31.34 -14.41
CA LEU A 455 -12.28 31.43 -15.85
C LEU A 455 -13.59 31.21 -16.59
N THR A 456 -13.83 32.00 -17.63
CA THR A 456 -15.00 31.85 -18.50
C THR A 456 -14.58 31.85 -19.97
N ILE A 457 -15.27 31.06 -20.79
CA ILE A 457 -15.16 31.12 -22.25
C ILE A 457 -16.55 31.20 -22.90
N ASP A 458 -16.74 32.22 -23.74
CA ASP A 458 -17.98 32.46 -24.46
C ASP A 458 -17.98 31.72 -25.79
N ALA A 459 -18.80 30.68 -25.90
CA ALA A 459 -18.89 29.80 -27.07
C ALA A 459 -19.34 30.54 -28.34
N ALA A 460 -20.04 31.68 -28.23
CA ALA A 460 -20.43 32.50 -29.37
C ALA A 460 -19.29 33.40 -29.87
N ASN A 461 -18.25 33.62 -29.05
CA ASN A 461 -17.15 34.53 -29.30
C ASN A 461 -15.77 33.83 -29.30
N VAL A 462 -15.73 32.50 -29.46
CA VAL A 462 -14.48 31.79 -29.74
C VAL A 462 -13.98 32.07 -31.16
N SER A 463 -12.70 31.85 -31.41
CA SER A 463 -12.13 32.01 -32.75
C SER A 463 -12.75 31.03 -33.74
N SER A 464 -12.78 31.42 -35.01
CA SER A 464 -13.49 30.67 -36.06
C SER A 464 -12.99 29.23 -36.25
N LEU A 465 -11.79 28.90 -35.76
CA LEU A 465 -11.23 27.55 -35.76
C LEU A 465 -11.99 26.60 -34.84
N PHE A 466 -12.63 27.13 -33.79
CA PHE A 466 -13.34 26.38 -32.75
C PHE A 466 -14.84 26.70 -32.72
N ALA A 467 -15.34 27.35 -33.76
CA ALA A 467 -16.76 27.67 -33.86
C ALA A 467 -17.61 26.40 -33.91
N GLY A 468 -18.62 26.32 -33.05
CA GLY A 468 -19.53 25.17 -32.96
C GLY A 468 -19.06 24.06 -32.02
N SER A 469 -18.02 24.30 -31.22
CA SER A 469 -17.59 23.33 -30.21
C SER A 469 -18.67 22.99 -29.20
N THR A 470 -18.65 21.76 -28.71
CA THR A 470 -19.70 21.20 -27.84
C THR A 470 -19.20 20.74 -26.48
N SER A 471 -17.89 20.57 -26.33
CA SER A 471 -17.23 20.22 -25.08
C SER A 471 -16.22 21.30 -24.71
N PHE A 472 -16.29 21.79 -23.47
CA PHE A 472 -15.41 22.83 -22.94
C PHE A 472 -14.77 22.35 -21.65
N LYS A 473 -13.44 22.30 -21.65
CA LYS A 473 -12.64 21.99 -20.47
C LYS A 473 -11.52 22.99 -20.31
N VAL A 474 -10.86 22.97 -19.16
CA VAL A 474 -9.65 23.76 -18.90
C VAL A 474 -8.61 22.91 -18.19
N LYS A 475 -7.34 23.12 -18.52
CA LYS A 475 -6.19 22.57 -17.79
C LYS A 475 -5.27 23.70 -17.38
N GLY A 476 -4.61 23.57 -16.23
CA GLY A 476 -3.80 24.65 -15.70
C GLY A 476 -2.88 24.24 -14.57
N SER A 477 -1.86 25.07 -14.34
CA SER A 477 -0.78 24.79 -13.40
C SER A 477 -1.21 24.84 -11.92
N ALA A 478 -2.37 25.43 -11.61
CA ALA A 478 -2.88 25.51 -10.24
C ALA A 478 -3.54 24.20 -9.75
N TRP A 479 -3.76 23.23 -10.64
CA TRP A 479 -4.34 21.91 -10.33
C TRP A 479 -3.64 20.78 -11.12
N ALA A 480 -2.31 20.89 -11.25
CA ALA A 480 -1.46 19.89 -11.88
C ALA A 480 -1.84 19.50 -13.34
N TRP A 481 -2.34 20.44 -14.13
CA TRP A 481 -2.62 20.29 -15.57
C TRP A 481 -3.68 19.24 -15.96
N GLY A 482 -4.43 18.69 -15.00
CA GLY A 482 -5.58 17.85 -15.28
C GLY A 482 -6.68 18.59 -16.06
N GLU A 483 -7.39 17.91 -16.96
CA GLU A 483 -8.55 18.49 -17.64
C GLU A 483 -9.76 18.55 -16.71
N VAL A 484 -10.28 19.75 -16.48
CA VAL A 484 -11.50 19.98 -15.70
C VAL A 484 -12.63 20.42 -16.63
N THR A 485 -13.74 19.70 -16.59
CA THR A 485 -14.96 20.07 -17.33
C THR A 485 -15.54 21.36 -16.80
N MET A 486 -15.81 22.30 -17.72
CA MET A 486 -16.51 23.55 -17.42
C MET A 486 -18.02 23.35 -17.48
N THR A 487 -18.80 24.24 -16.87
CA THR A 487 -20.28 24.17 -16.85
C THR A 487 -20.94 25.46 -17.33
N ASP A 488 -22.12 25.33 -17.95
CA ASP A 488 -23.06 26.39 -18.37
C ASP A 488 -24.48 25.99 -17.92
N ASP A 489 -24.64 25.74 -16.62
CA ASP A 489 -25.83 25.17 -16.00
C ASP A 489 -26.32 25.91 -14.74
N GLY A 490 -25.74 27.07 -14.44
CA GLY A 490 -26.02 27.88 -13.26
C GLY A 490 -25.42 27.32 -11.96
N THR A 491 -24.49 26.37 -12.05
CA THR A 491 -23.79 25.76 -10.90
C THR A 491 -22.28 26.01 -10.96
N LYS A 492 -21.55 25.68 -9.88
CA LYS A 492 -20.08 25.80 -9.79
C LYS A 492 -19.52 27.18 -10.20
N GLY A 493 -20.26 28.23 -9.82
CA GLY A 493 -19.89 29.62 -10.09
C GLY A 493 -20.30 30.16 -11.46
N ASP A 494 -20.93 29.33 -12.30
CA ASP A 494 -21.70 29.81 -13.44
C ASP A 494 -22.91 30.62 -12.97
N VAL A 495 -23.05 31.83 -13.50
CA VAL A 495 -24.05 32.82 -13.04
C VAL A 495 -25.39 32.63 -13.76
N THR A 496 -25.39 32.21 -15.03
CA THR A 496 -26.60 32.12 -15.84
C THR A 496 -26.57 30.86 -16.71
N ALA A 497 -27.39 29.89 -16.34
CA ALA A 497 -27.50 28.64 -17.09
C ALA A 497 -27.90 28.84 -18.56
N ALA A 498 -27.27 28.07 -19.45
CA ALA A 498 -27.54 27.98 -20.88
C ALA A 498 -27.43 29.32 -21.63
N ASP A 499 -26.50 30.18 -21.22
CA ASP A 499 -26.19 31.43 -21.91
C ASP A 499 -25.02 31.32 -22.91
N GLY A 500 -24.38 30.14 -22.97
CA GLY A 500 -23.24 29.86 -23.83
C GLY A 500 -21.89 30.24 -23.22
N ILE A 501 -21.85 30.66 -21.95
CA ILE A 501 -20.63 31.01 -21.23
C ILE A 501 -20.25 29.88 -20.29
N TRP A 502 -19.23 29.13 -20.68
CA TRP A 502 -18.74 28.01 -19.88
C TRP A 502 -17.82 28.52 -18.79
N THR A 503 -18.06 28.08 -17.54
CA THR A 503 -17.40 28.60 -16.35
C THR A 503 -16.60 27.52 -15.60
N PHE A 504 -15.45 27.93 -15.08
CA PHE A 504 -14.61 27.18 -14.14
C PHE A 504 -14.33 28.08 -12.92
N VAL A 505 -14.45 27.54 -11.72
CA VAL A 505 -14.02 28.18 -10.47
C VAL A 505 -13.04 27.28 -9.75
N LEU A 506 -11.88 27.82 -9.35
CA LEU A 506 -10.80 27.05 -8.73
C LEU A 506 -11.27 26.40 -7.41
N SER A 507 -11.88 27.16 -6.51
CA SER A 507 -12.38 26.64 -5.22
C SER A 507 -13.42 25.51 -5.32
N GLU A 508 -14.13 25.41 -6.45
CA GLU A 508 -15.12 24.34 -6.72
C GLU A 508 -14.46 23.09 -7.31
N ASN A 509 -13.14 23.14 -7.59
CA ASN A 509 -12.39 22.09 -8.28
C ASN A 509 -11.00 21.85 -7.65
N THR A 510 -10.73 22.32 -6.42
CA THR A 510 -9.51 21.98 -5.68
C THR A 510 -9.57 20.53 -5.20
N GLY A 511 -8.53 19.74 -5.50
CA GLY A 511 -8.32 18.44 -4.87
C GLY A 511 -7.69 18.55 -3.48
N LYS A 512 -7.38 17.40 -2.88
CA LYS A 512 -6.74 17.27 -1.56
C LYS A 512 -5.43 18.07 -1.45
N HIS A 513 -4.69 18.16 -2.55
CA HIS A 513 -3.33 18.72 -2.62
C HIS A 513 -3.26 20.05 -3.37
N ASP A 514 -4.42 20.61 -3.71
CA ASP A 514 -4.51 21.85 -4.46
C ASP A 514 -5.05 22.96 -3.55
N GLY A 515 -4.65 24.20 -3.82
CA GLY A 515 -5.02 25.35 -3.03
C GLY A 515 -5.46 26.53 -3.88
N LEU A 516 -5.98 27.56 -3.21
CA LEU A 516 -6.23 28.85 -3.84
C LEU A 516 -4.92 29.59 -4.11
N LEU A 517 -4.99 30.64 -4.91
CA LEU A 517 -3.82 31.36 -5.37
C LEU A 517 -3.28 32.30 -4.28
N SER A 518 -1.95 32.36 -4.16
CA SER A 518 -1.27 33.40 -3.40
C SER A 518 -1.19 34.72 -4.19
N SER A 519 -1.07 35.85 -3.50
CA SER A 519 -0.84 37.14 -4.13
C SER A 519 0.44 37.12 -4.99
N GLY A 520 0.36 37.65 -6.21
CA GLY A 520 1.44 37.64 -7.20
C GLY A 520 1.60 36.32 -7.97
N GLN A 521 0.88 35.26 -7.62
CA GLN A 521 0.94 33.99 -8.35
C GLN A 521 0.41 34.15 -9.77
N GLN A 522 1.07 33.47 -10.71
CA GLN A 522 0.71 33.48 -12.13
C GLN A 522 0.31 32.09 -12.62
N PRO A 523 -0.91 31.60 -12.29
CA PRO A 523 -1.35 30.31 -12.78
C PRO A 523 -1.48 30.34 -14.31
N GLN A 524 -0.86 29.38 -14.96
CA GLN A 524 -1.01 29.17 -16.40
C GLN A 524 -2.20 28.26 -16.66
N PHE A 525 -2.89 28.47 -17.78
CA PHE A 525 -4.02 27.64 -18.20
C PHE A 525 -4.20 27.67 -19.71
N VAL A 526 -4.88 26.66 -20.23
CA VAL A 526 -5.36 26.58 -21.62
C VAL A 526 -6.71 25.85 -21.64
N PHE A 527 -7.63 26.34 -22.46
CA PHE A 527 -8.92 25.68 -22.69
C PHE A 527 -8.76 24.50 -23.63
N VAL A 528 -9.62 23.50 -23.51
CA VAL A 528 -9.68 22.34 -24.41
C VAL A 528 -11.10 22.24 -24.94
N LEU A 529 -11.23 22.37 -26.26
CA LEU A 529 -12.51 22.39 -26.96
C LEU A 529 -12.56 21.16 -27.86
N ASP A 530 -13.53 20.28 -27.62
CA ASP A 530 -13.68 18.98 -28.31
C ASP A 530 -12.35 18.19 -28.40
N ALA A 531 -11.64 18.08 -27.27
CA ALA A 531 -10.33 17.41 -27.11
C ALA A 531 -9.14 18.07 -27.83
N VAL A 532 -9.28 19.32 -28.28
CA VAL A 532 -8.19 20.11 -28.87
C VAL A 532 -7.88 21.33 -28.00
N GLU A 533 -6.60 21.58 -27.70
CA GLU A 533 -6.21 22.81 -26.99
C GLU A 533 -6.62 24.05 -27.81
N TYR A 534 -7.22 25.03 -27.13
CA TYR A 534 -7.68 26.30 -27.71
C TYR A 534 -6.49 27.20 -28.05
N LYS A 535 -5.80 26.84 -29.12
CA LYS A 535 -4.60 27.50 -29.63
C LYS A 535 -4.80 27.92 -31.08
N ALA A 536 -4.35 29.13 -31.41
CA ALA A 536 -4.22 29.64 -32.76
C ALA A 536 -2.74 29.92 -33.04
N ASP A 537 -2.22 29.46 -34.18
CA ASP A 537 -0.80 29.60 -34.58
C ASP A 537 0.20 29.12 -33.49
N GLY A 538 -0.20 28.10 -32.73
CA GLY A 538 0.62 27.49 -31.68
C GLY A 538 0.68 28.27 -30.36
N ALA A 539 -0.15 29.31 -30.18
CA ALA A 539 -0.31 30.03 -28.91
C ALA A 539 -1.77 29.96 -28.44
N ALA A 540 -2.00 29.97 -27.12
CA ALA A 540 -3.35 30.01 -26.56
C ALA A 540 -4.12 31.24 -27.05
N ASP A 541 -5.33 31.02 -27.58
CA ASP A 541 -6.20 32.07 -28.08
C ASP A 541 -7.00 32.66 -26.90
N ALA A 542 -7.01 33.98 -26.77
CA ALA A 542 -7.74 34.68 -25.71
C ALA A 542 -9.11 35.19 -26.17
N THR A 543 -9.49 34.95 -27.43
CA THR A 543 -10.78 35.38 -27.99
C THR A 543 -11.93 34.67 -27.26
N GLY A 544 -12.85 35.45 -26.69
CA GLY A 544 -13.99 34.93 -25.92
C GLY A 544 -13.64 34.51 -24.48
N VAL A 545 -12.39 34.67 -24.05
CA VAL A 545 -11.94 34.31 -22.70
C VAL A 545 -12.02 35.51 -21.76
N ALA A 546 -12.50 35.28 -20.53
CA ALA A 546 -12.36 36.23 -19.43
C ALA A 546 -11.93 35.53 -18.15
N ALA A 547 -11.27 36.28 -17.26
CA ALA A 547 -10.84 35.79 -15.97
C ALA A 547 -11.20 36.77 -14.85
N TYR A 548 -11.45 36.21 -13.68
CA TYR A 548 -11.82 36.92 -12.47
C TYR A 548 -11.08 36.32 -11.29
N VAL A 549 -10.83 37.14 -10.28
CA VAL A 549 -10.26 36.71 -9.00
C VAL A 549 -11.13 37.21 -7.86
N LYS A 550 -11.11 36.47 -6.74
CA LYS A 550 -11.82 36.84 -5.53
C LYS A 550 -10.93 36.61 -4.31
N PRO A 551 -10.43 37.67 -3.65
CA PRO A 551 -9.74 37.51 -2.38
C PRO A 551 -10.73 37.05 -1.28
N ALA A 552 -10.25 36.43 -0.21
CA ALA A 552 -11.08 35.86 0.86
C ALA A 552 -12.21 36.78 1.37
N ALA A 553 -11.96 38.09 1.47
CA ALA A 553 -12.92 39.09 1.94
C ALA A 553 -13.43 40.05 0.85
N GLY A 554 -13.53 39.61 -0.40
CA GLY A 554 -13.93 40.47 -1.53
C GLY A 554 -14.98 39.86 -2.47
N ASP A 555 -15.40 40.69 -3.42
CA ASP A 555 -16.20 40.28 -4.58
C ASP A 555 -15.30 39.87 -5.76
N TRP A 556 -15.88 39.17 -6.72
CA TRP A 556 -15.19 38.84 -7.98
C TRP A 556 -14.80 40.12 -8.73
N ALA A 557 -13.52 40.26 -9.03
CA ALA A 557 -12.97 41.34 -9.84
C ALA A 557 -12.35 40.77 -11.13
N SER A 558 -12.59 41.42 -12.26
CA SER A 558 -11.99 41.02 -13.53
C SER A 558 -10.48 41.29 -13.53
N VAL A 559 -9.71 40.35 -14.08
CA VAL A 559 -8.26 40.47 -14.29
C VAL A 559 -7.93 40.28 -15.77
N THR A 560 -6.77 40.79 -16.19
CA THR A 560 -6.32 40.64 -17.57
C THR A 560 -5.80 39.23 -17.80
N VAL A 561 -6.25 38.59 -18.88
CA VAL A 561 -5.68 37.35 -19.38
C VAL A 561 -4.52 37.71 -20.31
N GLU A 562 -3.35 37.16 -20.01
CA GLU A 562 -2.11 37.40 -20.74
C GLU A 562 -1.65 36.10 -21.42
N SER A 563 -0.90 36.22 -22.51
CA SER A 563 -0.30 35.06 -23.19
C SER A 563 1.19 35.00 -22.91
N GLN A 564 1.70 33.81 -22.63
CA GLN A 564 3.14 33.60 -22.55
C GLN A 564 3.79 33.82 -23.92
N THR A 565 4.94 34.48 -23.91
CA THR A 565 5.72 34.76 -25.13
C THR A 565 6.71 33.65 -25.47
N ASP A 566 7.10 32.85 -24.48
CA ASP A 566 8.04 31.74 -24.56
C ASP A 566 7.40 30.42 -24.07
N GLY A 567 8.06 29.29 -24.33
CA GLY A 567 7.61 27.96 -23.88
C GLY A 567 6.35 27.47 -24.61
N ASP A 568 5.38 26.94 -23.84
CA ASP A 568 4.15 26.32 -24.35
C ASP A 568 3.11 27.34 -24.84
N LYS A 569 3.39 28.63 -24.63
CA LYS A 569 2.56 29.78 -25.06
C LYS A 569 1.13 29.70 -24.54
N ASN A 570 0.96 29.22 -23.31
CA ASN A 570 -0.33 29.16 -22.63
C ASN A 570 -0.76 30.56 -22.15
N THR A 571 -2.03 30.70 -21.75
CA THR A 571 -2.53 31.93 -21.11
C THR A 571 -2.26 31.90 -19.60
N PHE A 572 -2.21 33.06 -18.96
CA PHE A 572 -2.10 33.19 -17.50
C PHE A 572 -2.82 34.45 -17.01
N ILE A 573 -3.01 34.54 -15.70
CA ILE A 573 -3.39 35.78 -14.99
C ILE A 573 -2.35 36.08 -13.91
N THR A 574 -2.36 37.29 -13.36
CA THR A 574 -1.62 37.59 -12.13
C THR A 574 -2.60 37.80 -10.99
N ALA A 575 -2.52 36.99 -9.93
CA ALA A 575 -3.30 37.17 -8.73
C ALA A 575 -2.87 38.46 -8.00
N PRO A 576 -3.81 39.35 -7.61
CA PRO A 576 -3.51 40.69 -7.11
C PRO A 576 -2.84 40.75 -5.73
#